data_AF-A0A3M1NVC7-F1
#
_entry.id   AF-A0A3M1NVC7-F1
#
_cell.length_a   1.000
_cell.length_b   1.000
_cell.length_c   1.000
_cell.angle_alpha   90.00
_cell.angle_beta   90.00
_cell.angle_gamma   90.00
#
_symmetry.space_group_name_H-M   'P 1'
#
loop_
_entity.id
_entity.type
_entity.pdbx_description
1 polymer ?
#
loop_
_entity_poly.entity_id
_entity_poly.type
_entity_poly.pdbx_seq_one_letter_code
_entity_poly.pdbx_strand_id
1 'polypeptide(L)'
;MSKNNSSDKIFPFGQEIVWQPNPQWMAQSNIQKLMNSLGIDSYDSFYQKSVEDIAWFWDVVMKDLDIEFYEPYSRIVDLSRGIQFPEWCVGGKMNIVHNCLDKWQHTTTQNRVALRWEGEEGSVRLFTYGDLYREVNRCANALRELGLGKGDAIGLYMPMIPELAIAFLAIVKIGGILLPLFSGYGPSAISTRLA
;
A
#
# COMPACT_ATOMS: atom_id res chain seq x y z
N MET A 1 -17.58 -45.91 15.93
CA MET A 1 -16.93 -45.29 14.75
C MET A 1 -17.23 -43.80 14.77
N SER A 2 -16.30 -42.99 15.25
CA SER A 2 -16.19 -41.57 14.88
C SER A 2 -14.76 -41.15 15.21
N LYS A 3 -13.92 -41.06 14.18
CA LYS A 3 -12.57 -40.52 14.30
C LYS A 3 -12.71 -39.00 14.34
N ASN A 4 -12.67 -38.42 15.53
CA ASN A 4 -12.38 -37.01 15.71
C ASN A 4 -10.95 -36.80 15.24
N ASN A 5 -10.78 -36.40 13.98
CA ASN A 5 -9.50 -36.08 13.39
C ASN A 5 -9.19 -34.61 13.71
N SER A 6 -9.04 -34.28 14.99
CA SER A 6 -8.32 -33.09 15.40
C SER A 6 -6.84 -33.39 15.18
N SER A 7 -6.36 -33.14 13.96
CA SER A 7 -4.93 -33.08 13.72
C SER A 7 -4.39 -31.92 14.55
N ASP A 8 -3.90 -32.25 15.75
CA ASP A 8 -3.23 -31.36 16.68
C ASP A 8 -2.07 -30.68 15.95
N LYS A 9 -2.33 -29.49 15.40
CA LYS A 9 -1.29 -28.58 14.91
C LYS A 9 -0.58 -28.02 16.15
N ILE A 10 0.31 -28.82 16.73
CA ILE A 10 1.16 -28.43 17.86
C ILE A 10 2.04 -27.27 17.39
N PHE A 11 1.97 -26.13 18.08
CA PHE A 11 2.89 -25.01 17.86
C PHE A 11 4.33 -25.50 18.05
N PRO A 12 5.36 -24.99 17.33
CA PRO A 12 6.71 -25.58 17.27
C PRO A 12 7.50 -25.75 18.60
N PHE A 13 6.88 -25.60 19.76
CA PHE A 13 7.45 -25.79 21.09
C PHE A 13 6.53 -26.54 22.09
N GLY A 14 5.55 -27.31 21.60
CA GLY A 14 4.67 -28.10 22.47
C GLY A 14 3.67 -27.28 23.29
N GLN A 15 3.42 -26.04 22.87
CA GLN A 15 2.50 -25.12 23.54
C GLN A 15 1.10 -25.16 22.91
N GLU A 16 0.09 -24.91 23.74
CA GLU A 16 -1.28 -24.73 23.28
C GLU A 16 -1.46 -23.36 22.60
N ILE A 17 -2.27 -23.34 21.55
CA ILE A 17 -2.64 -22.10 20.87
C ILE A 17 -3.59 -21.31 21.78
N VAL A 18 -3.09 -20.22 22.37
CA VAL A 18 -3.83 -19.40 23.36
C VAL A 18 -4.95 -18.55 22.76
N TRP A 19 -4.96 -18.36 21.43
CA TRP A 19 -5.98 -17.58 20.74
C TRP A 19 -6.22 -18.13 19.34
N GLN A 20 -7.49 -18.25 18.99
CA GLN A 20 -7.93 -18.51 17.63
C GLN A 20 -8.97 -17.48 17.22
N PRO A 21 -8.96 -17.01 15.96
CA PRO A 21 -9.97 -16.09 15.48
C PRO A 21 -11.34 -16.76 15.56
N ASN A 22 -12.35 -15.99 15.97
CA ASN A 22 -13.69 -16.54 15.97
C ASN A 22 -14.17 -16.81 14.52
N PRO A 23 -15.06 -17.81 14.30
CA PRO A 23 -15.53 -18.15 12.96
C PRO A 23 -16.25 -17.01 12.22
N GLN A 24 -16.91 -16.11 12.94
CA GLN A 24 -17.63 -14.98 12.34
C GLN A 24 -16.67 -13.95 11.74
N TRP A 25 -15.55 -13.67 12.41
CA TRP A 25 -14.49 -12.79 11.93
C TRP A 25 -13.77 -13.40 10.73
N MET A 26 -13.51 -14.70 10.76
CA MET A 26 -12.96 -15.41 9.60
C MET A 26 -13.88 -15.25 8.38
N ALA A 27 -15.18 -15.49 8.56
CA ALA A 27 -16.19 -15.39 7.49
C ALA A 27 -16.32 -13.98 6.89
N GLN A 28 -16.04 -12.92 7.68
CA GLN A 28 -16.17 -11.52 7.25
C GLN A 28 -14.85 -10.92 6.72
N SER A 29 -13.75 -11.64 6.83
CA SER A 29 -12.42 -11.17 6.44
C SER A 29 -12.32 -10.88 4.93
N ASN A 30 -11.44 -9.95 4.54
CA ASN A 30 -11.21 -9.65 3.13
C ASN A 30 -10.64 -10.86 2.37
N ILE A 31 -9.79 -11.66 3.03
CA ILE A 31 -9.23 -12.87 2.43
C ILE A 31 -10.32 -13.93 2.18
N GLN A 32 -11.30 -14.09 3.08
CA GLN A 32 -12.42 -15.00 2.83
C GLN A 32 -13.27 -14.52 1.64
N LYS A 33 -13.52 -13.21 1.53
CA LYS A 33 -14.25 -12.66 0.37
C LYS A 33 -13.53 -12.94 -0.95
N LEU A 34 -12.21 -12.77 -0.97
CA LEU A 34 -11.38 -13.07 -2.13
C LEU A 34 -11.38 -14.58 -2.45
N MET A 35 -11.21 -15.44 -1.45
CA MET A 35 -11.29 -16.89 -1.65
C MET A 35 -12.65 -17.33 -2.21
N ASN A 36 -13.74 -16.76 -1.70
CA ASN A 36 -15.08 -17.05 -2.18
C ASN A 36 -15.27 -16.61 -3.64
N SER A 37 -14.74 -15.46 -4.05
CA SER A 37 -14.84 -15.00 -5.44
C SER A 37 -14.02 -15.87 -6.41
N LEU A 38 -13.01 -16.56 -5.90
CA LEU A 38 -12.16 -17.49 -6.64
C LEU A 38 -12.65 -18.96 -6.57
N GLY A 39 -13.67 -19.25 -5.76
CA GLY A 39 -14.16 -20.61 -5.52
C GLY A 39 -13.14 -21.50 -4.80
N ILE A 40 -12.34 -20.94 -3.89
CA ILE A 40 -11.31 -21.67 -3.13
C ILE A 40 -11.82 -21.92 -1.70
N ASP A 41 -11.98 -23.19 -1.33
CA ASP A 41 -12.69 -23.59 -0.10
C ASP A 41 -11.83 -23.60 1.17
N SER A 42 -10.49 -23.51 1.06
CA SER A 42 -9.61 -23.56 2.23
C SER A 42 -8.42 -22.61 2.13
N TYR A 43 -8.05 -22.02 3.27
CA TYR A 43 -6.90 -21.12 3.35
C TYR A 43 -5.60 -21.82 2.96
N ASP A 44 -5.41 -23.07 3.41
CA ASP A 44 -4.21 -23.85 3.10
C ASP A 44 -4.05 -24.05 1.58
N SER A 45 -5.14 -24.31 0.85
CA SER A 45 -5.10 -24.42 -0.62
C SER A 45 -4.87 -23.07 -1.33
N PHE A 46 -5.47 -21.99 -0.83
CA PHE A 46 -5.23 -20.64 -1.32
C PHE A 46 -3.76 -20.24 -1.15
N TYR A 47 -3.21 -20.46 0.04
CA TYR A 47 -1.83 -20.18 0.38
C TYR A 47 -0.85 -21.01 -0.46
N GLN A 48 -1.10 -22.31 -0.61
CA GLN A 48 -0.24 -23.16 -1.44
C GLN A 48 -0.20 -22.64 -2.89
N LYS A 49 -1.37 -22.34 -3.47
CA LYS A 49 -1.46 -21.81 -4.82
C LYS A 49 -0.78 -20.44 -4.97
N SER A 50 -0.88 -19.56 -3.98
CA SER A 50 -0.29 -18.22 -4.06
C SER A 50 1.24 -18.22 -4.08
N VAL A 51 1.85 -19.24 -3.48
CA VAL A 51 3.30 -19.43 -3.45
C VAL A 51 3.79 -20.18 -4.69
N GLU A 52 3.03 -21.17 -5.17
CA GLU A 52 3.38 -21.94 -6.37
C GLU A 52 3.20 -21.14 -7.67
N ASP A 53 2.17 -20.28 -7.74
CA ASP A 53 1.90 -19.41 -8.89
C ASP A 53 1.77 -17.94 -8.45
N ILE A 54 2.93 -17.31 -8.26
CA ILE A 54 3.04 -15.91 -7.86
C ILE A 54 2.44 -14.95 -8.89
N ALA A 55 2.47 -15.31 -10.18
CA ALA A 55 1.99 -14.46 -11.26
C ALA A 55 0.45 -14.41 -11.24
N TRP A 56 -0.19 -15.57 -11.11
CA TRP A 56 -1.63 -15.66 -10.89
C TRP A 56 -2.06 -14.90 -9.64
N PHE A 57 -1.35 -15.10 -8.52
CA PHE A 57 -1.74 -14.49 -7.25
C PHE A 57 -1.76 -12.96 -7.34
N TRP A 58 -0.70 -12.36 -7.86
CA TRP A 58 -0.61 -10.91 -7.98
C TRP A 58 -1.57 -10.34 -9.03
N ASP A 59 -1.87 -11.05 -10.12
CA ASP A 59 -2.92 -10.65 -11.07
C ASP A 59 -4.30 -10.58 -10.38
N VAL A 60 -4.63 -11.60 -9.59
CA VAL A 60 -5.87 -11.64 -8.80
C VAL A 60 -5.93 -10.52 -7.78
N VAL A 61 -4.84 -10.27 -7.03
CA VAL A 61 -4.78 -9.19 -6.03
C VAL A 61 -4.93 -7.82 -6.68
N MET A 62 -4.26 -7.57 -7.82
CA MET A 62 -4.38 -6.29 -8.52
C MET A 62 -5.82 -6.05 -9.01
N LYS A 63 -6.51 -7.09 -9.47
CA LYS A 63 -7.92 -7.01 -9.87
C LYS A 63 -8.85 -6.76 -8.68
N ASP A 64 -8.65 -7.48 -7.58
CA ASP A 64 -9.47 -7.32 -6.36
C ASP A 64 -9.32 -5.92 -5.73
N LEU A 65 -8.11 -5.38 -5.75
CA LEU A 65 -7.80 -4.03 -5.28
C LEU A 65 -8.13 -2.92 -6.30
N ASP A 66 -8.57 -3.31 -7.50
CA ASP A 66 -8.88 -2.39 -8.60
C ASP A 66 -7.69 -1.47 -8.93
N ILE A 67 -6.49 -2.04 -9.05
CA ILE A 67 -5.28 -1.28 -9.33
C ILE A 67 -5.25 -0.88 -10.81
N GLU A 68 -5.31 0.42 -11.07
CA GLU A 68 -5.30 1.00 -12.40
C GLU A 68 -3.88 1.34 -12.85
N PHE A 69 -3.60 0.98 -14.10
CA PHE A 69 -2.40 1.37 -14.83
C PHE A 69 -2.78 2.27 -16.00
N TYR A 70 -2.00 3.31 -16.26
CA TYR A 70 -2.13 4.13 -17.45
C TYR A 70 -1.73 3.36 -18.71
N GLU A 71 -0.70 2.54 -18.60
CA GLU A 71 -0.31 1.57 -19.64
C GLU A 71 -0.32 0.18 -18.99
N PRO A 72 -1.10 -0.78 -19.50
CA PRO A 72 -1.19 -2.11 -18.92
C PRO A 72 0.14 -2.83 -19.02
N TYR A 73 0.44 -3.67 -18.03
CA TYR A 73 1.59 -4.56 -18.09
C TYR A 73 1.32 -5.74 -19.04
N SER A 74 2.37 -6.24 -19.67
CA SER A 74 2.30 -7.44 -20.52
C SER A 74 2.45 -8.74 -19.73
N ARG A 75 3.13 -8.66 -18.57
CA ARG A 75 3.36 -9.78 -17.65
C ARG A 75 3.45 -9.27 -16.21
N ILE A 76 2.90 -10.04 -15.27
CA ILE A 76 2.98 -9.72 -13.83
C ILE A 76 4.41 -9.74 -13.30
N VAL A 77 5.20 -10.75 -13.65
CA VAL A 77 6.58 -10.88 -13.17
C VAL A 77 7.46 -11.60 -14.20
N ASP A 78 8.66 -11.08 -14.41
CA ASP A 78 9.75 -11.72 -15.15
C ASP A 78 10.93 -12.00 -14.21
N LEU A 79 11.33 -13.27 -14.14
CA LEU A 79 12.42 -13.77 -13.30
C LEU A 79 13.63 -14.24 -14.12
N SER A 80 13.69 -13.97 -15.42
CA SER A 80 14.75 -14.42 -16.33
C SER A 80 16.15 -13.93 -15.94
N ARG A 81 16.24 -12.84 -15.16
CA ARG A 81 17.49 -12.29 -14.61
C ARG A 81 17.86 -12.83 -13.23
N GLY A 82 17.11 -13.81 -12.72
CA GLY A 82 17.28 -14.38 -11.39
C GLY A 82 16.35 -13.75 -10.36
N ILE A 83 16.06 -14.50 -9.29
CA ILE A 83 15.10 -14.11 -8.24
C ILE A 83 15.55 -12.87 -7.44
N GLN A 84 16.83 -12.49 -7.51
CA GLN A 84 17.35 -11.26 -6.91
C GLN A 84 17.02 -10.00 -7.72
N PHE A 85 16.63 -10.16 -9.00
CA PHE A 85 16.35 -9.06 -9.92
C PHE A 85 15.00 -9.24 -10.62
N PRO A 86 13.89 -9.40 -9.88
CA PRO A 86 12.58 -9.58 -10.47
C PRO A 86 12.11 -8.30 -11.14
N GLU A 87 11.55 -8.40 -12.34
CA GLU A 87 10.85 -7.30 -12.98
C GLU A 87 9.35 -7.52 -12.85
N TRP A 88 8.69 -6.68 -12.04
CA TRP A 88 7.25 -6.75 -11.79
C TRP A 88 6.49 -5.79 -12.70
N CYS A 89 5.29 -6.20 -13.11
CA CYS A 89 4.39 -5.44 -13.99
C CYS A 89 5.10 -4.97 -15.27
N VAL A 90 5.69 -5.90 -16.02
CA VAL A 90 6.58 -5.64 -17.17
C VAL A 90 5.90 -4.74 -18.20
N GLY A 91 6.53 -3.58 -18.44
CA GLY A 91 6.04 -2.54 -19.36
C GLY A 91 4.87 -1.70 -18.84
N GLY A 92 4.32 -2.03 -17.67
CA GLY A 92 3.22 -1.28 -17.07
C GLY A 92 3.65 0.10 -16.59
N LYS A 93 2.78 1.09 -16.75
CA LYS A 93 2.99 2.44 -16.20
C LYS A 93 1.82 2.86 -15.34
N MET A 94 2.11 3.34 -14.14
CA MET A 94 1.12 3.90 -13.22
C MET A 94 1.73 5.05 -12.42
N ASN A 95 0.87 5.78 -11.71
CA ASN A 95 1.27 6.56 -10.55
C ASN A 95 0.50 6.03 -9.34
N ILE A 96 1.17 5.71 -8.23
CA ILE A 96 0.48 5.16 -7.05
C ILE A 96 -0.51 6.16 -6.44
N VAL A 97 -0.26 7.47 -6.55
CA VAL A 97 -1.17 8.52 -6.08
C VAL A 97 -2.49 8.50 -6.85
N HIS A 98 -2.48 8.04 -8.10
CA HIS A 98 -3.73 7.81 -8.85
C HIS A 98 -4.63 6.81 -8.15
N ASN A 99 -4.08 5.65 -7.82
CA ASN A 99 -4.80 4.57 -7.14
C ASN A 99 -5.19 4.93 -5.70
N CYS A 100 -4.35 5.70 -5.01
CA CYS A 100 -4.60 6.12 -3.63
C CYS A 100 -5.53 7.34 -3.51
N LEU A 101 -5.63 8.20 -4.52
CA LEU A 101 -6.28 9.51 -4.38
C LEU A 101 -7.07 9.95 -5.61
N ASP A 102 -6.44 9.96 -6.79
CA ASP A 102 -7.04 10.61 -7.97
C ASP A 102 -8.24 9.84 -8.53
N LYS A 103 -8.19 8.50 -8.58
CA LYS A 103 -9.29 7.69 -9.13
C LYS A 103 -10.60 7.82 -8.34
N TRP A 104 -10.49 8.26 -7.08
CA TRP A 104 -11.63 8.44 -6.20
C TRP A 104 -12.36 9.78 -6.40
N GLN A 105 -11.79 10.71 -7.17
CA GLN A 105 -12.48 11.97 -7.49
C GLN A 105 -13.74 11.70 -8.31
N HIS A 106 -14.79 12.50 -8.10
CA HIS A 106 -16.12 12.32 -8.72
C HIS A 106 -16.88 11.04 -8.30
N THR A 107 -16.35 10.27 -7.35
CA THR A 107 -17.06 9.16 -6.71
C THR A 107 -17.60 9.59 -5.34
N THR A 108 -18.44 8.76 -4.70
CA THR A 108 -18.86 9.00 -3.31
C THR A 108 -17.69 8.95 -2.32
N THR A 109 -16.60 8.25 -2.65
CA THR A 109 -15.38 8.17 -1.84
C THR A 109 -14.72 9.53 -1.64
N GLN A 110 -14.89 10.47 -2.58
CA GLN A 110 -14.31 11.82 -2.48
C GLN A 110 -14.69 12.54 -1.17
N ASN A 111 -15.87 12.23 -0.62
CA ASN A 111 -16.40 12.86 0.60
C ASN A 111 -16.01 12.10 1.89
N ARG A 112 -15.36 10.93 1.77
CA ARG A 112 -14.90 10.17 2.94
C ARG A 112 -13.64 10.80 3.51
N VAL A 113 -13.46 10.73 4.83
CA VAL A 113 -12.21 11.14 5.49
C VAL A 113 -11.07 10.22 5.03
N ALA A 114 -10.04 10.81 4.45
CA ALA A 114 -8.82 10.13 4.01
C ALA A 114 -7.69 10.28 5.05
N LEU A 115 -7.58 11.48 5.63
CA LEU A 115 -6.58 11.79 6.65
C LEU A 115 -7.26 12.40 7.86
N ARG A 116 -7.07 11.77 9.02
CA ARG A 116 -7.43 12.29 10.33
C ARG A 116 -6.14 12.49 11.12
N TRP A 117 -5.80 13.74 11.35
CA TRP A 117 -4.64 14.13 12.15
C TRP A 117 -5.10 14.56 13.54
N GLU A 118 -4.36 14.12 14.55
CA GLU A 118 -4.52 14.53 15.94
C GLU A 118 -3.23 15.20 16.40
N GLY A 119 -3.32 16.44 16.87
CA GLY A 119 -2.23 17.17 17.48
C GLY A 119 -2.06 16.81 18.95
N GLU A 120 -0.89 17.11 19.51
CA GLU A 120 -0.56 16.83 20.91
C GLU A 120 -1.51 17.53 21.89
N GLU A 121 -2.03 18.71 21.52
CA GLU A 121 -3.02 19.47 22.29
C GLU A 121 -4.47 18.91 22.12
N GLY A 122 -4.64 17.77 21.47
CA GLY A 122 -5.94 17.15 21.18
C GLY A 122 -6.70 17.80 20.01
N SER A 123 -6.08 18.72 19.29
CA SER A 123 -6.66 19.32 18.08
C SER A 123 -6.81 18.26 16.99
N VAL A 124 -7.95 18.26 16.29
CA VAL A 124 -8.21 17.29 15.21
C VAL A 124 -8.41 18.02 13.90
N ARG A 125 -7.68 17.62 12.87
CA ARG A 125 -7.87 18.08 11.49
C ARG A 125 -8.29 16.89 10.63
N LEU A 126 -9.37 17.07 9.87
CA LEU A 126 -9.91 16.07 8.96
C LEU A 126 -9.76 16.57 7.53
N PHE A 127 -9.27 15.70 6.65
CA PHE A 127 -9.24 15.92 5.22
C PHE A 127 -10.03 14.80 4.56
N THR A 128 -11.04 15.17 3.80
CA THR A 128 -11.67 14.22 2.88
C THR A 128 -10.72 13.85 1.74
N TYR A 129 -11.03 12.80 0.98
CA TYR A 129 -10.30 12.48 -0.26
C TYR A 129 -10.27 13.69 -1.21
N GLY A 130 -11.34 14.47 -1.29
CA GLY A 130 -11.42 15.69 -2.09
C GLY A 130 -10.55 16.83 -1.54
N ASP A 131 -10.53 17.03 -0.22
CA ASP A 131 -9.65 18.01 0.42
C ASP A 131 -8.19 17.66 0.17
N LEU A 132 -7.80 16.42 0.47
CA LEU A 132 -6.44 15.94 0.31
C LEU A 132 -6.01 16.02 -1.17
N TYR A 133 -6.88 15.67 -2.11
CA TYR A 133 -6.64 15.83 -3.55
C TYR A 133 -6.29 17.27 -3.93
N ARG A 134 -7.05 18.26 -3.45
CA ARG A 134 -6.79 19.68 -3.75
C ARG A 134 -5.44 20.13 -3.20
N GLU A 135 -5.15 19.79 -1.95
CA GLU A 135 -3.89 20.16 -1.28
C GLU A 135 -2.68 19.52 -1.95
N VAL A 136 -2.77 18.22 -2.27
CA VAL A 136 -1.72 17.46 -2.97
C VAL A 136 -1.46 18.04 -4.36
N ASN A 137 -2.51 18.36 -5.13
CA ASN A 137 -2.34 18.95 -6.46
C ASN A 137 -1.73 20.36 -6.38
N ARG A 138 -2.14 21.18 -5.40
CA ARG A 138 -1.54 22.51 -5.20
C ARG A 138 -0.05 22.40 -4.90
N CYS A 139 0.33 21.51 -3.97
CA CYS A 139 1.73 21.27 -3.64
C CYS A 139 2.51 20.71 -4.83
N ALA A 140 1.96 19.72 -5.55
CA ALA A 140 2.59 19.13 -6.72
C ALA A 140 2.85 20.16 -7.83
N ASN A 141 1.92 21.09 -8.06
CA ASN A 141 2.10 22.17 -9.04
C ASN A 141 3.18 23.16 -8.60
N ALA A 142 3.23 23.54 -7.32
CA ALA A 142 4.29 24.39 -6.80
C ALA A 142 5.68 23.72 -6.93
N LEU A 143 5.80 22.41 -6.66
CA LEU A 143 7.05 21.68 -6.87
C LEU A 143 7.48 21.67 -8.34
N ARG A 144 6.54 21.50 -9.28
CA ARG A 144 6.82 21.60 -10.73
C ARG A 144 7.26 23.00 -11.14
N GLU A 145 6.67 24.05 -10.58
CA GLU A 145 7.08 25.45 -10.83
C GLU A 145 8.52 25.72 -10.35
N LEU A 146 8.95 25.02 -9.30
CA LEU A 146 10.35 25.03 -8.83
C LEU A 146 11.29 24.19 -9.69
N GLY A 147 10.79 23.54 -10.76
CA GLY A 147 11.57 22.73 -11.69
C GLY A 147 11.77 21.27 -11.26
N LEU A 148 11.08 20.81 -10.20
CA LEU A 148 11.19 19.43 -9.71
C LEU A 148 10.26 18.49 -10.47
N GLY A 149 10.69 17.25 -10.68
CA GLY A 149 9.91 16.25 -11.41
C GLY A 149 10.44 14.82 -11.30
N LYS A 150 10.25 14.06 -12.38
CA LYS A 150 10.51 12.63 -12.40
C LYS A 150 12.00 12.34 -12.23
N GLY A 151 12.33 11.57 -11.19
CA GLY A 151 13.70 11.12 -10.91
C GLY A 151 14.48 12.02 -9.95
N ASP A 152 13.99 13.22 -9.63
CA ASP A 152 14.65 14.09 -8.65
C ASP A 152 14.51 13.53 -7.24
N ALA A 153 15.61 13.48 -6.49
CA ALA A 153 15.59 13.13 -5.08
C ALA A 153 15.15 14.35 -4.24
N ILE A 154 14.07 14.21 -3.47
CA ILE A 154 13.47 15.31 -2.71
C ILE A 154 13.43 14.94 -1.22
N GLY A 155 14.25 15.65 -0.43
CA GLY A 155 14.28 15.53 1.03
C GLY A 155 13.00 16.07 1.67
N LEU A 156 12.33 15.26 2.48
CA LEU A 156 11.15 15.64 3.25
C LEU A 156 11.46 15.61 4.74
N TYR A 157 11.70 16.78 5.32
CA TYR A 157 12.00 16.95 6.75
C TYR A 157 10.90 17.75 7.44
N MET A 158 9.90 17.04 7.99
CA MET A 158 8.76 17.62 8.69
C MET A 158 8.36 16.71 9.86
N PRO A 159 7.77 17.26 10.94
CA PRO A 159 7.16 16.44 11.99
C PRO A 159 5.87 15.76 11.49
N MET A 160 5.21 14.97 12.35
CA MET A 160 3.94 14.30 12.04
C MET A 160 2.76 15.29 12.01
N ILE A 161 2.75 16.18 11.02
CA ILE A 161 1.68 17.15 10.73
C ILE A 161 0.98 16.80 9.40
N PRO A 162 -0.24 17.28 9.12
CA PRO A 162 -0.96 16.94 7.89
C PRO A 162 -0.19 17.26 6.60
N GLU A 163 0.57 18.35 6.63
CA GLU A 163 1.39 18.82 5.52
C GLU A 163 2.46 17.79 5.10
N LEU A 164 2.90 16.91 6.02
CA LEU A 164 3.79 15.80 5.71
C LEU A 164 3.15 14.84 4.68
N ALA A 165 1.90 14.44 4.91
CA ALA A 165 1.18 13.55 4.00
C ALA A 165 0.91 14.23 2.65
N ILE A 166 0.57 15.52 2.66
CA ILE A 166 0.36 16.32 1.45
C ILE A 166 1.64 16.39 0.62
N ALA A 167 2.76 16.75 1.24
CA ALA A 167 4.05 16.87 0.57
C ALA A 167 4.57 15.51 0.06
N PHE A 168 4.42 14.45 0.86
CA PHE A 168 4.75 13.08 0.46
C PHE A 168 4.03 12.69 -0.83
N LEU A 169 2.70 12.81 -0.85
CA LEU A 169 1.89 12.46 -2.01
C LEU A 169 2.20 13.37 -3.20
N ALA A 170 2.45 14.66 -2.98
CA ALA A 170 2.82 15.59 -4.05
C ALA A 170 4.15 15.21 -4.72
N ILE A 171 5.18 14.86 -3.94
CA ILE A 171 6.49 14.41 -4.45
C ILE A 171 6.33 13.15 -5.30
N VAL A 172 5.60 12.15 -4.80
CA VAL A 172 5.35 10.91 -5.56
C VAL A 172 4.49 11.19 -6.81
N LYS A 173 3.53 12.11 -6.74
CA LYS A 173 2.67 12.47 -7.86
C LYS A 173 3.43 13.09 -9.03
N ILE A 174 4.48 13.86 -8.76
CA ILE A 174 5.35 14.44 -9.81
C ILE A 174 6.42 13.45 -10.31
N GLY A 175 6.49 12.25 -9.73
CA GLY A 175 7.49 11.24 -10.05
C GLY A 175 8.84 11.45 -9.35
N GLY A 176 8.88 12.32 -8.34
CA GLY A 176 10.06 12.54 -7.51
C GLY A 176 10.35 11.32 -6.64
N ILE A 177 11.63 11.13 -6.33
CA ILE A 177 12.13 10.11 -5.42
C ILE A 177 12.11 10.72 -4.01
N LEU A 178 11.15 10.28 -3.20
CA LEU A 178 11.03 10.76 -1.83
C LEU A 178 12.20 10.27 -0.97
N LEU A 179 12.84 11.21 -0.28
CA LEU A 179 13.81 10.94 0.77
C LEU A 179 13.24 11.42 2.12
N PRO A 180 12.54 10.57 2.90
CA PRO A 180 12.00 10.95 4.19
C PRO A 180 13.11 11.12 5.22
N LEU A 181 13.09 12.24 5.94
CA LEU A 181 14.06 12.57 6.98
C LEU A 181 13.33 12.68 8.32
N PHE A 182 13.69 11.80 9.26
CA PHE A 182 13.08 11.78 10.59
C PHE A 182 13.37 13.10 11.32
N SER A 183 12.33 13.75 11.84
CA SER A 183 12.42 15.07 12.50
C SER A 183 13.27 15.09 13.77
N GLY A 184 13.59 13.92 14.34
CA GLY A 184 14.50 13.78 15.48
C GLY A 184 15.98 13.63 15.11
N TYR A 185 16.34 13.62 13.83
CA TYR A 185 17.75 13.53 13.43
C TYR A 185 18.53 14.82 13.73
N GLY A 186 19.77 14.64 14.18
CA GLY A 186 20.73 15.72 14.27
C GLY A 186 21.18 16.20 12.88
N PRO A 187 21.74 17.42 12.76
CA PRO A 187 22.11 18.01 11.47
C PRO A 187 23.06 17.15 10.64
N SER A 188 24.04 16.47 11.25
CA SER A 188 24.98 15.60 10.54
C SER A 188 24.29 14.44 9.85
N ALA A 189 23.32 13.81 10.52
CA ALA A 189 22.55 12.70 9.97
C ALA A 189 21.64 13.13 8.80
N ILE A 190 21.16 14.37 8.82
CA ILE A 190 20.40 14.98 7.71
C ILE A 190 21.33 15.23 6.53
N SER A 191 22.45 15.91 6.75
CA SER A 191 23.42 16.22 5.68
C SER A 191 23.94 14.97 4.97
N THR A 192 24.27 13.90 5.71
CA THR A 192 24.72 12.64 5.09
C THR A 192 23.68 11.99 4.18
N ARG A 193 22.38 12.20 4.43
CA ARG A 193 21.30 11.61 3.60
C ARG A 193 20.99 12.45 2.37
N LEU A 194 21.21 13.76 2.44
CA LEU A 194 20.98 14.69 1.33
C LEU A 194 22.15 14.72 0.33
N ALA A 195 23.33 14.23 0.72
CA ALA A 195 24.56 14.24 -0.07
C ALA A 195 24.59 13.17 -1.17
#